data_AF-A0A547PKX8-F1
#
_entry.id   AF-A0A547PKX8-F1
#
_cell.length_a   1.000
_cell.length_b   1.000
_cell.length_c   1.000
_cell.angle_alpha   90.00
_cell.angle_beta   90.00
_cell.angle_gamma   90.00
#
_symmetry.space_group_name_H-M   'P 1'
#
loop_
_entity.id
_entity.type
_entity.pdbx_description
1 polymer ?
#
loop_
_entity_poly.entity_id
_entity_poly.type
_entity_poly.pdbx_seq_one_letter_code
_entity_poly.pdbx_strand_id
1 'polypeptide(L)'
;MKTSHTLAILMLTAGLGPVIGQTEHSGHSDGMNHGTHRVEHGSPVELTEPGQGAFAALSEVVRLLEEDPDTDWSRVDLDGLRNHLVDMDRVVMDSIVSETALPDGLLMRVTGDAKTVASLMRMVPAHAAQLAQDPRWSVEAEVLDDAVSLTVKSTNPVVIARIRGLGFFGLMASQDHHRAHHLMMARGEDAHSHQTRQNIE
;
A
#
# COMPACT_ATOMS: atom_id res chain seq x y z
N MET A 1 -48.18 2.94 -46.40
CA MET A 1 -48.77 2.62 -45.07
C MET A 1 -47.95 3.41 -44.04
N LYS A 2 -48.42 4.36 -43.22
CA LYS A 2 -49.74 4.56 -42.56
C LYS A 2 -50.23 3.27 -41.87
N THR A 3 -50.47 3.15 -40.56
CA THR A 3 -50.48 4.07 -39.38
C THR A 3 -50.24 3.20 -38.11
N SER A 4 -50.14 3.63 -36.85
CA SER A 4 -50.52 4.87 -36.15
C SER A 4 -49.65 5.14 -34.90
N HIS A 5 -49.93 6.20 -34.13
CA HIS A 5 -49.55 6.37 -32.73
C HIS A 5 -50.75 6.08 -31.80
N THR A 6 -50.49 5.72 -30.54
CA THR A 6 -51.42 5.94 -29.42
C THR A 6 -50.66 6.24 -28.12
N LEU A 7 -51.11 7.27 -27.40
CA LEU A 7 -50.58 7.74 -26.12
C LEU A 7 -51.57 7.37 -25.01
N ALA A 8 -51.09 6.98 -23.83
CA ALA A 8 -51.92 6.85 -22.64
C ALA A 8 -51.14 7.33 -21.40
N ILE A 9 -51.53 8.52 -20.91
CA ILE A 9 -51.07 9.07 -19.64
C ILE A 9 -52.06 8.62 -18.56
N LEU A 10 -51.56 8.18 -17.40
CA LEU A 10 -52.37 8.00 -16.20
C LEU A 10 -51.70 8.71 -15.02
N MET A 11 -52.25 9.87 -14.63
CA MET A 11 -51.95 10.47 -13.34
C MET A 11 -52.79 9.78 -12.27
N LEU A 12 -52.21 9.56 -11.09
CA LEU A 12 -53.00 9.34 -9.88
C LEU A 12 -52.33 10.04 -8.68
N THR A 13 -53.01 11.04 -8.14
CA THR A 13 -52.62 11.77 -6.93
C THR A 13 -53.67 11.56 -5.84
N ALA A 14 -53.28 10.98 -4.71
CA ALA A 14 -54.02 11.07 -3.46
C ALA A 14 -53.04 10.84 -2.30
N GLY A 15 -52.89 11.83 -1.42
CA GLY A 15 -52.07 11.72 -0.20
C GLY A 15 -52.94 11.52 1.04
N LEU A 16 -52.34 11.02 2.12
CA LEU A 16 -52.88 11.05 3.48
C LEU A 16 -51.74 11.32 4.48
N GLY A 17 -52.08 11.97 5.59
CA GLY A 17 -51.14 12.54 6.57
C GLY A 17 -50.61 11.56 7.64
N PRO A 18 -49.98 12.08 8.71
CA PRO A 18 -49.17 11.29 9.63
C PRO A 18 -49.99 10.48 10.64
N VAL A 19 -49.51 9.28 10.95
CA VAL A 19 -49.95 8.51 12.12
C VAL A 19 -49.04 8.84 13.30
N ILE A 20 -49.57 9.55 14.30
CA ILE A 20 -48.94 9.68 15.61
C ILE A 20 -49.34 8.44 16.42
N GLY A 21 -48.39 7.52 16.61
CA GLY A 21 -48.55 6.41 17.55
C GLY A 21 -48.14 6.84 18.95
N GLN A 22 -49.11 7.04 19.85
CA GLN A 22 -48.84 7.14 21.28
C GLN A 22 -48.85 5.73 21.90
N THR A 23 -47.67 5.23 22.30
CA THR A 23 -47.56 4.08 23.20
C THR A 23 -47.15 4.55 24.57
N GLU A 24 -48.10 4.54 25.50
CA GLU A 24 -47.84 4.72 26.93
C GLU A 24 -47.09 3.51 27.48
N HIS A 25 -45.94 3.73 28.12
CA HIS A 25 -45.32 2.75 29.00
C HIS A 25 -45.16 3.36 30.39
N SER A 26 -46.10 3.03 31.27
CA SER A 26 -46.05 3.40 32.69
C SER A 26 -45.13 2.47 33.46
N GLY A 27 -44.17 3.07 34.18
CA GLY A 27 -43.49 2.46 35.32
C GLY A 27 -42.22 1.67 35.00
N HIS A 28 -41.06 2.19 35.42
CA HIS A 28 -40.46 1.77 36.69
C HIS A 28 -39.59 2.90 37.25
N SER A 29 -39.52 2.98 38.57
CA SER A 29 -38.83 4.03 39.33
C SER A 29 -37.43 3.60 39.79
N ASP A 30 -36.64 4.61 40.11
CA ASP A 30 -35.56 4.62 41.12
C ASP A 30 -34.13 4.26 40.66
N GLY A 31 -33.17 5.10 41.08
CA GLY A 31 -31.74 4.73 41.09
C GLY A 31 -30.79 5.21 39.96
N MET A 32 -30.82 6.48 39.53
CA MET A 32 -29.67 7.07 38.79
C MET A 32 -29.11 8.31 39.49
N ASN A 33 -27.86 8.19 39.94
CA ASN A 33 -27.13 9.23 40.68
C ASN A 33 -26.72 10.39 39.74
N HIS A 34 -26.92 11.64 40.16
CA HIS A 34 -26.46 12.83 39.44
C HIS A 34 -24.95 13.04 39.60
N GLY A 35 -24.16 12.17 38.95
CA GLY A 35 -22.73 12.38 38.75
C GLY A 35 -22.49 13.55 37.79
N THR A 36 -22.02 14.67 38.32
CA THR A 36 -21.67 15.89 37.58
C THR A 36 -20.85 15.63 36.32
N HIS A 37 -21.37 16.06 35.17
CA HIS A 37 -20.61 16.19 33.92
C HIS A 37 -19.51 17.25 34.08
N ARG A 38 -18.32 16.85 34.54
CA ARG A 38 -17.11 17.67 34.38
C ARG A 38 -16.54 17.38 32.99
N VAL A 39 -16.98 18.17 32.02
CA VAL A 39 -16.32 18.28 30.72
C VAL A 39 -14.99 18.99 30.94
N GLU A 40 -13.92 18.21 31.04
CA GLU A 40 -12.55 18.72 30.95
C GLU A 40 -12.10 18.52 29.49
N HIS A 41 -11.99 19.62 28.75
CA HIS A 41 -11.69 19.60 27.32
C HIS A 41 -10.22 19.22 27.06
N GLY A 42 -9.99 18.18 26.25
CA GLY A 42 -8.68 17.69 25.82
C GLY A 42 -8.61 16.16 25.93
N SER A 43 -9.14 15.37 24.99
CA SER A 43 -9.10 15.57 23.54
C SER A 43 -10.26 14.86 22.83
N PRO A 44 -10.63 15.32 21.62
CA PRO A 44 -10.93 14.40 20.54
C PRO A 44 -10.30 14.86 19.22
N VAL A 45 -9.10 14.37 18.93
CA VAL A 45 -8.65 14.23 17.53
C VAL A 45 -9.02 12.83 17.10
N GLU A 46 -10.29 12.63 16.74
CA GLU A 46 -10.79 11.36 16.23
C GLU A 46 -11.40 11.56 14.84
N LEU A 47 -10.50 11.58 13.85
CA LEU A 47 -10.80 11.31 12.45
C LEU A 47 -9.78 10.29 11.96
N THR A 48 -10.17 9.01 11.92
CA THR A 48 -9.32 7.89 11.53
C THR A 48 -9.73 7.32 10.18
N GLU A 49 -9.43 8.07 9.12
CA GLU A 49 -9.30 7.49 7.78
C GLU A 49 -7.92 7.79 7.19
N PRO A 50 -6.89 6.97 7.51
CA PRO A 50 -5.73 6.81 6.65
C PRO A 50 -6.15 6.08 5.35
N GLY A 51 -6.96 6.75 4.53
CA GLY A 51 -7.41 6.24 3.25
C GLY A 51 -6.26 6.16 2.25
N GLN A 52 -6.23 5.09 1.45
CA GLN A 52 -5.20 4.78 0.42
C GLN A 52 -3.76 4.67 1.00
N GLY A 53 -3.16 3.48 0.92
CA GLY A 53 -1.91 3.15 1.63
C GLY A 53 -0.74 4.13 1.47
N ALA A 54 -0.62 4.80 0.31
CA ALA A 54 0.37 5.84 0.08
C ALA A 54 0.16 7.09 0.94
N PHE A 55 -1.09 7.58 1.09
CA PHE A 55 -1.39 8.74 1.92
C PHE A 55 -1.29 8.43 3.41
N ALA A 56 -1.63 7.19 3.79
CA ALA A 56 -1.36 6.66 5.13
C ALA A 56 0.14 6.69 5.47
N ALA A 57 0.99 6.20 4.57
CA ALA A 57 2.44 6.20 4.75
C ALA A 57 3.03 7.62 4.83
N LEU A 58 2.58 8.54 3.98
CA LEU A 58 2.97 9.95 4.05
C LEU A 58 2.55 10.59 5.38
N SER A 59 1.33 10.32 5.86
CA SER A 59 0.83 10.87 7.13
C SER A 59 1.60 10.32 8.34
N GLU A 60 1.95 9.02 8.35
CA GLU A 60 2.79 8.42 9.38
C GLU A 60 4.17 9.08 9.42
N VAL A 61 4.81 9.28 8.26
CA VAL A 61 6.13 9.90 8.15
C VAL A 61 6.12 11.37 8.55
N VAL A 62 5.14 12.16 8.11
CA VAL A 62 5.01 13.57 8.53
C VAL A 62 4.89 13.67 10.05
N ARG A 63 4.07 12.83 10.68
CA ARG A 63 3.96 12.78 12.15
C ARG A 63 5.31 12.46 12.82
N LEU A 64 6.09 11.52 12.28
CA LEU A 64 7.41 11.17 12.82
C LEU A 64 8.47 12.27 12.63
N LEU A 65 8.32 13.13 11.61
CA LEU A 65 9.19 14.30 11.40
C LEU A 65 8.81 15.45 12.35
N GLU A 66 7.51 15.70 12.57
CA GLU A 66 7.00 16.70 13.53
C GLU A 66 7.29 16.34 15.00
N GLU A 67 7.31 15.04 15.34
CA GLU A 67 7.62 14.55 16.69
C GLU A 67 9.11 14.56 17.03
N ASP A 68 9.99 14.65 16.03
CA ASP A 68 11.45 14.66 16.20
C ASP A 68 11.97 16.12 16.21
N PRO A 69 12.40 16.65 17.38
CA PRO A 69 12.86 18.04 17.49
C PRO A 69 14.19 18.30 16.78
N ASP A 70 14.92 17.25 16.39
CA ASP A 70 16.19 17.33 15.65
C ASP A 70 15.98 17.20 14.12
N THR A 71 14.74 17.18 13.63
CA THR A 71 14.42 17.16 12.19
C THR A 71 14.99 18.38 11.46
N ASP A 72 15.93 18.15 10.54
CA ASP A 72 16.39 19.17 9.59
C ASP A 72 15.38 19.34 8.45
N TRP A 73 14.43 20.24 8.66
CA TRP A 73 13.40 20.63 7.69
C TRP A 73 13.96 21.15 6.35
N SER A 74 15.24 21.55 6.26
CA SER A 74 15.87 21.94 5.00
C SER A 74 16.25 20.76 4.10
N ARG A 75 16.22 19.54 4.66
CA ARG A 75 16.57 18.27 3.97
C ARG A 75 15.38 17.37 3.67
N VAL A 76 14.19 17.68 4.18
CA VAL A 76 13.01 16.81 4.05
C VAL A 76 12.56 16.70 2.59
N ASP A 77 12.38 15.47 2.11
CA ASP A 77 11.95 15.17 0.74
C ASP A 77 10.71 14.24 0.69
N LEU A 78 9.54 14.86 0.86
CA LEU A 78 8.26 14.16 0.73
C LEU A 78 7.88 13.86 -0.73
N ASP A 79 8.44 14.59 -1.71
CA ASP A 79 8.21 14.31 -3.13
C ASP A 79 8.96 13.05 -3.56
N GLY A 80 10.20 12.86 -3.08
CA GLY A 80 10.96 11.62 -3.20
C GLY A 80 10.22 10.42 -2.62
N LEU A 81 9.75 10.51 -1.37
CA LEU A 81 8.92 9.47 -0.74
C LEU A 81 7.63 9.20 -1.55
N ARG A 82 6.92 10.24 -1.99
CA ARG A 82 5.73 10.10 -2.85
C ARG A 82 6.06 9.36 -4.15
N ASN A 83 7.19 9.68 -4.78
CA ASN A 83 7.62 9.02 -6.03
C ASN A 83 7.96 7.54 -5.79
N HIS A 84 8.59 7.19 -4.67
CA HIS A 84 8.80 5.79 -4.26
C HIS A 84 7.47 5.05 -4.04
N LEU A 85 6.52 5.65 -3.32
CA LEU A 85 5.18 5.05 -3.10
C LEU A 85 4.43 4.81 -4.42
N VAL A 86 4.59 5.71 -5.40
CA VAL A 86 4.06 5.54 -6.75
C VAL A 86 4.78 4.42 -7.53
N ASP A 87 6.08 4.21 -7.29
CA ASP A 87 6.80 3.08 -7.87
C ASP A 87 6.39 1.75 -7.24
N MET A 88 6.19 1.69 -5.92
CA MET A 88 5.62 0.52 -5.23
C MET A 88 4.25 0.14 -5.80
N ASP A 89 3.35 1.11 -5.99
CA ASP A 89 2.01 0.90 -6.51
C ASP A 89 2.05 0.25 -7.91
N ARG A 90 2.85 0.78 -8.84
CA ARG A 90 3.03 0.17 -10.18
C ARG A 90 3.65 -1.22 -10.14
N VAL A 91 4.65 -1.44 -9.27
CA VAL A 91 5.29 -2.76 -9.13
C VAL A 91 4.30 -3.82 -8.67
N VAL A 92 3.27 -3.45 -7.89
CA VAL A 92 2.23 -4.38 -7.43
C VAL A 92 1.05 -4.48 -8.39
N MET A 93 0.57 -3.35 -8.91
CA MET A 93 -0.73 -3.26 -9.61
C MET A 93 -0.62 -3.37 -11.14
N ASP A 94 0.46 -2.85 -11.74
CA ASP A 94 0.60 -2.72 -13.20
C ASP A 94 1.59 -3.72 -13.82
N SER A 95 2.31 -4.49 -12.99
CA SER A 95 3.37 -5.40 -13.44
C SER A 95 2.84 -6.69 -14.06
N ILE A 96 3.35 -7.02 -15.25
CA ILE A 96 3.09 -8.26 -15.97
C ILE A 96 4.24 -9.23 -15.70
N VAL A 97 3.96 -10.32 -14.99
CA VAL A 97 4.95 -11.34 -14.58
C VAL A 97 4.84 -12.59 -15.45
N SER A 98 5.97 -13.07 -15.96
CA SER A 98 6.12 -14.39 -16.56
C SER A 98 7.05 -15.24 -15.68
N GLU A 99 6.51 -16.29 -15.08
CA GLU A 99 7.25 -17.17 -14.17
C GLU A 99 7.65 -18.49 -14.85
N THR A 100 8.88 -18.93 -14.62
CA THR A 100 9.42 -20.22 -15.04
C THR A 100 9.97 -20.95 -13.82
N ALA A 101 9.32 -22.06 -13.45
CA ALA A 101 9.80 -22.90 -12.36
C ALA A 101 11.13 -23.57 -12.73
N LEU A 102 12.18 -23.31 -11.95
CA LEU A 102 13.48 -23.97 -12.06
C LEU A 102 13.53 -25.15 -11.09
N PRO A 103 14.32 -26.22 -11.33
CA PRO A 103 14.44 -27.34 -10.40
C PRO A 103 14.79 -26.91 -8.96
N ASP A 104 15.65 -25.89 -8.85
CA ASP A 104 16.20 -25.29 -7.65
C ASP A 104 15.52 -23.98 -7.21
N GLY A 105 14.45 -23.53 -7.87
CA GLY A 105 13.84 -22.23 -7.55
C GLY A 105 12.78 -21.73 -8.53
N LEU A 106 12.86 -20.43 -8.83
CA LEU A 106 11.96 -19.69 -9.71
C LEU A 106 12.72 -18.59 -10.46
N LEU A 107 12.48 -18.49 -11.76
CA LEU A 107 12.87 -17.36 -12.62
C LEU A 107 11.61 -16.55 -12.94
N MET A 108 11.66 -15.23 -12.78
CA MET A 108 10.56 -14.31 -13.01
C MET A 108 11.02 -13.20 -13.95
N ARG A 109 10.43 -13.09 -15.14
CA ARG A 109 10.59 -11.92 -16.00
C ARG A 109 9.41 -10.99 -15.79
N VAL A 110 9.66 -9.73 -15.45
CA VAL A 110 8.64 -8.74 -15.09
C VAL A 110 8.74 -7.53 -16.01
N THR A 111 7.61 -7.12 -16.58
CA THR A 111 7.50 -6.02 -17.55
C THR A 111 6.18 -5.26 -17.32
N GLY A 112 5.86 -4.29 -18.17
CA GLY A 112 4.63 -3.49 -18.09
C GLY A 112 4.64 -2.37 -19.12
N ASP A 113 3.91 -1.29 -18.86
CA ASP A 113 4.05 -0.06 -19.66
C ASP A 113 5.39 0.64 -19.38
N ALA A 114 5.73 1.69 -20.14
CA ALA A 114 7.00 2.40 -20.01
C ALA A 114 7.22 3.01 -18.61
N LYS A 115 6.17 3.34 -17.85
CA LYS A 115 6.30 3.85 -16.47
C LYS A 115 6.56 2.70 -15.50
N THR A 116 5.85 1.59 -15.68
CA THR A 116 5.98 0.37 -14.89
C THR A 116 7.37 -0.23 -15.05
N VAL A 117 7.88 -0.33 -16.29
CA VAL A 117 9.27 -0.76 -16.56
C VAL A 117 10.27 0.17 -15.86
N ALA A 118 10.09 1.49 -15.94
CA ALA A 118 10.97 2.43 -15.23
C ALA A 118 10.91 2.26 -13.70
N SER A 119 9.73 2.00 -13.12
CA SER A 119 9.56 1.68 -11.70
C SER A 119 10.24 0.35 -11.32
N LEU A 120 10.07 -0.71 -12.15
CA LEU A 120 10.72 -2.01 -11.97
C LEU A 120 12.25 -1.90 -11.97
N MET A 121 12.82 -1.13 -12.91
CA MET A 121 14.27 -0.90 -13.03
C MET A 121 14.88 -0.24 -11.79
N ARG A 122 14.14 0.62 -11.09
CA ARG A 122 14.58 1.23 -9.81
C ARG A 122 14.37 0.28 -8.62
N MET A 123 13.19 -0.33 -8.54
CA MET A 123 12.76 -1.07 -7.36
C MET A 123 13.33 -2.47 -7.26
N VAL A 124 13.25 -3.27 -8.33
CA VAL A 124 13.54 -4.71 -8.26
C VAL A 124 15.01 -4.98 -7.90
N PRO A 125 16.04 -4.29 -8.43
CA PRO A 125 17.43 -4.49 -8.01
C PRO A 125 17.67 -4.15 -6.52
N ALA A 126 17.05 -3.06 -6.02
CA ALA A 126 17.18 -2.66 -4.61
C ALA A 126 16.54 -3.68 -3.67
N HIS A 127 15.32 -4.13 -3.99
CA HIS A 127 14.64 -5.20 -3.25
C HIS A 127 15.39 -6.54 -3.37
N ALA A 128 15.95 -6.89 -4.52
CA ALA A 128 16.73 -8.11 -4.70
C ALA A 128 17.96 -8.15 -3.78
N ALA A 129 18.68 -7.03 -3.65
CA ALA A 129 19.81 -6.90 -2.73
C ALA A 129 19.39 -7.06 -1.25
N GLN A 130 18.19 -6.60 -0.87
CA GLN A 130 17.64 -6.83 0.47
C GLN A 130 17.20 -8.29 0.67
N LEU A 131 16.57 -8.90 -0.33
CA LEU A 131 16.13 -10.30 -0.30
C LEU A 131 17.32 -11.26 -0.18
N ALA A 132 18.46 -10.91 -0.79
CA ALA A 132 19.72 -11.65 -0.73
C ALA A 132 20.37 -11.69 0.67
N GLN A 133 19.91 -10.89 1.63
CA GLN A 133 20.42 -10.94 3.02
C GLN A 133 19.91 -12.16 3.80
N ASP A 134 18.84 -12.82 3.33
CA ASP A 134 18.35 -14.06 3.93
C ASP A 134 19.16 -15.26 3.40
N PRO A 135 19.94 -15.96 4.24
CA PRO A 135 20.84 -17.04 3.80
C PRO A 135 20.11 -18.32 3.37
N ARG A 136 18.77 -18.36 3.39
CA ARG A 136 17.98 -19.52 2.95
C ARG A 136 17.94 -19.67 1.43
N TRP A 137 18.24 -18.62 0.67
CA TRP A 137 18.22 -18.60 -0.79
C TRP A 137 19.34 -17.73 -1.37
N SER A 138 19.62 -17.90 -2.67
CA SER A 138 20.33 -16.91 -3.46
C SER A 138 19.35 -16.13 -4.33
N VAL A 139 19.69 -14.86 -4.61
CA VAL A 139 18.88 -13.93 -5.38
C VAL A 139 19.77 -13.25 -6.41
N GLU A 140 19.29 -13.14 -7.64
CA GLU A 140 19.95 -12.47 -8.75
C GLU A 140 18.92 -11.63 -9.50
N ALA A 141 19.24 -10.39 -9.82
CA ALA A 141 18.39 -9.49 -10.58
C ALA A 141 19.16 -8.88 -11.76
N GLU A 142 18.55 -8.90 -12.94
CA GLU A 142 19.14 -8.41 -14.19
C GLU A 142 18.18 -7.41 -14.84
N VAL A 143 18.67 -6.20 -15.12
CA VAL A 143 17.92 -5.15 -15.82
C VAL A 143 18.06 -5.37 -17.33
N LEU A 144 16.92 -5.41 -18.03
CA LEU A 144 16.81 -5.60 -19.48
C LEU A 144 16.10 -4.39 -20.09
N ASP A 145 16.21 -4.18 -21.41
CA ASP A 145 15.69 -2.98 -22.10
C ASP A 145 14.19 -2.68 -21.82
N ASP A 146 13.38 -3.73 -21.69
CA ASP A 146 11.91 -3.68 -21.54
C ASP A 146 11.39 -4.40 -20.29
N ALA A 147 12.27 -4.87 -19.41
CA ALA A 147 11.91 -5.75 -18.30
C ALA A 147 12.97 -5.79 -17.19
N VAL A 148 12.64 -6.42 -16.07
CA VAL A 148 13.63 -6.92 -15.10
C VAL A 148 13.45 -8.43 -14.94
N SER A 149 14.55 -9.15 -14.90
CA SER A 149 14.61 -10.57 -14.52
C SER A 149 14.96 -10.68 -13.04
N LEU A 150 14.24 -11.53 -12.31
CA LEU A 150 14.54 -11.90 -10.93
C LEU A 150 14.63 -13.42 -10.83
N THR A 151 15.76 -13.94 -10.36
CA THR A 151 15.96 -15.38 -10.10
C THR A 151 16.15 -15.59 -8.61
N VAL A 152 15.37 -16.50 -8.02
CA VAL A 152 15.53 -16.89 -6.60
C VAL A 152 15.65 -18.40 -6.50
N LYS A 153 16.70 -18.88 -5.83
CA LYS A 153 17.09 -20.31 -5.78
C LYS A 153 17.43 -20.75 -4.37
N SER A 154 17.25 -22.03 -4.08
CA SER A 154 17.71 -22.66 -2.84
C SER A 154 18.04 -24.13 -3.06
N THR A 155 18.91 -24.70 -2.23
CA THR A 155 19.18 -26.14 -2.19
C THR A 155 18.20 -26.91 -1.28
N ASN A 156 17.40 -26.20 -0.47
CA ASN A 156 16.45 -26.80 0.45
C ASN A 156 15.06 -26.94 -0.21
N PRO A 157 14.51 -28.15 -0.40
CA PRO A 157 13.23 -28.35 -1.09
C PRO A 157 12.03 -27.66 -0.42
N VAL A 158 12.05 -27.45 0.90
CA VAL A 158 11.01 -26.67 1.60
C VAL A 158 11.10 -25.19 1.24
N VAL A 159 12.32 -24.66 1.10
CA VAL A 159 12.54 -23.27 0.67
C VAL A 159 12.22 -23.11 -0.82
N ILE A 160 12.56 -24.06 -1.68
CA ILE A 160 12.14 -24.08 -3.10
C ILE A 160 10.61 -24.00 -3.21
N ALA A 161 9.88 -24.82 -2.44
CA ALA A 161 8.42 -24.77 -2.39
C ALA A 161 7.90 -23.39 -1.91
N ARG A 162 8.57 -22.78 -0.92
CA ARG A 162 8.23 -21.43 -0.45
C ARG A 162 8.49 -20.34 -1.49
N ILE A 163 9.62 -20.37 -2.20
CA ILE A 163 9.95 -19.42 -3.29
C ILE A 163 8.85 -19.46 -4.35
N ARG A 164 8.47 -20.66 -4.82
CA ARG A 164 7.39 -20.84 -5.80
C ARG A 164 6.01 -20.46 -5.26
N GLY A 165 5.76 -20.65 -3.96
CA GLY A 165 4.50 -20.26 -3.31
C GLY A 165 4.37 -18.76 -3.05
N LEU A 166 5.48 -18.03 -2.97
CA LEU A 166 5.49 -16.56 -2.88
C LEU A 166 5.33 -15.90 -4.25
N GLY A 167 5.97 -16.46 -5.29
CA GLY A 167 6.04 -15.83 -6.62
C GLY A 167 6.68 -14.43 -6.56
N PHE A 168 6.61 -13.68 -7.65
CA PHE A 168 7.20 -12.33 -7.69
C PHE A 168 6.67 -11.41 -6.60
N PHE A 169 5.34 -11.22 -6.52
CA PHE A 169 4.73 -10.26 -5.59
C PHE A 169 4.95 -10.64 -4.12
N GLY A 170 4.89 -11.92 -3.77
CA GLY A 170 5.14 -12.39 -2.41
C GLY A 170 6.60 -12.25 -1.99
N LEU A 171 7.55 -12.41 -2.92
CA LEU A 171 8.98 -12.15 -2.65
C LEU A 171 9.24 -10.65 -2.45
N MET A 172 8.68 -9.80 -3.32
CA MET A 172 8.78 -8.33 -3.18
C MET A 172 8.16 -7.81 -1.87
N ALA A 173 7.04 -8.39 -1.45
CA ALA A 173 6.35 -8.03 -0.19
C ALA A 173 6.93 -8.70 1.07
N SER A 174 7.94 -9.57 0.96
CA SER A 174 8.48 -10.33 2.10
C SER A 174 9.47 -9.57 3.00
N GLN A 175 9.56 -8.25 2.85
CA GLN A 175 10.61 -7.41 3.44
C GLN A 175 10.03 -6.47 4.50
N ASP A 176 10.47 -6.60 5.75
CA ASP A 176 9.88 -5.87 6.89
C ASP A 176 10.40 -4.41 7.08
N HIS A 177 11.34 -3.94 6.24
CA HIS A 177 12.05 -2.67 6.47
C HIS A 177 11.40 -1.42 5.83
N HIS A 178 10.25 -1.55 5.17
CA HIS A 178 9.63 -0.46 4.38
C HIS A 178 9.37 0.83 5.20
N ARG A 179 8.93 0.74 6.46
CA ARG A 179 8.70 1.96 7.29
C ARG A 179 9.98 2.74 7.57
N ALA A 180 11.06 2.02 7.90
CA ALA A 180 12.37 2.64 8.13
C ALA A 180 12.91 3.27 6.83
N HIS A 181 12.76 2.56 5.71
CA HIS A 181 13.11 3.03 4.37
C HIS A 181 12.34 4.32 3.98
N HIS A 182 11.03 4.36 4.22
CA HIS A 182 10.20 5.55 3.98
C HIS A 182 10.67 6.76 4.80
N LEU A 183 11.00 6.55 6.08
CA LEU A 183 11.51 7.62 6.94
C LEU A 183 12.89 8.13 6.49
N MET A 184 13.80 7.24 6.08
CA MET A 184 15.11 7.62 5.52
C MET A 184 14.96 8.48 4.26
N MET A 185 14.14 8.03 3.29
CA MET A 185 13.88 8.82 2.07
C MET A 185 13.29 10.19 2.38
N ALA A 186 12.33 10.27 3.31
CA ALA A 186 11.73 11.53 3.71
C ALA A 186 12.68 12.47 4.46
N ARG A 187 13.77 11.97 5.06
CA ARG A 187 14.88 12.77 5.62
C ARG A 187 15.91 13.23 4.56
N GLY A 188 15.65 12.94 3.28
CA GLY A 188 16.57 13.23 2.18
C GLY A 188 17.84 12.39 2.23
N GLU A 189 17.78 11.19 2.82
CA GLU A 189 18.87 10.22 2.84
C GLU A 189 18.80 9.31 1.60
N ASP A 190 19.94 9.01 0.99
CA ASP A 190 19.98 8.11 -0.16
C ASP A 190 19.84 6.64 0.29
N ALA A 191 18.58 6.23 0.39
CA ALA A 191 18.17 4.89 0.77
C ALA A 191 18.47 3.80 -0.30
N HIS A 192 19.10 4.17 -1.43
CA HIS A 192 19.49 3.28 -2.52
C HIS A 192 21.02 3.30 -2.83
N SER A 193 21.83 4.12 -2.13
CA SER A 193 23.26 4.37 -2.39
C SER A 193 24.25 3.18 -2.29
N HIS A 194 23.80 1.94 -2.06
CA HIS A 194 24.67 0.80 -1.80
C HIS A 194 25.36 0.16 -3.04
N GLN A 195 25.23 0.73 -4.25
CA GLN A 195 25.67 0.08 -5.50
C GLN A 195 26.82 0.76 -6.30
N THR A 196 27.55 1.75 -5.77
CA THR A 196 28.54 2.53 -6.56
C THR A 196 30.02 2.32 -6.20
N ARG A 197 30.42 1.27 -5.45
CA ARG A 197 31.85 0.98 -5.18
C ARG A 197 32.25 -0.51 -5.02
N GLN A 198 31.94 -1.36 -6.01
CA GLN A 198 32.77 -2.55 -6.30
C GLN A 198 32.71 -2.83 -7.81
N ASN A 199 33.67 -2.27 -8.56
CA ASN A 199 34.09 -2.69 -9.93
C ASN A 199 35.20 -1.74 -10.46
N ILE A 200 36.31 -1.66 -9.72
CA ILE A 200 37.62 -1.24 -10.25
C ILE A 200 38.67 -2.14 -9.58
N GLU A 201 38.99 -3.25 -10.24
CA GLU A 201 40.32 -3.88 -10.36
C GLU A 201 40.23 -5.10 -11.28
#